data_AF-A0ABD5AY42-F1
#
_entry.id   AF-A0ABD5AY42-F1
#
_cell.length_a   1.000
_cell.length_b   1.000
_cell.length_c   1.000
_cell.angle_alpha   90.00
_cell.angle_beta   90.00
_cell.angle_gamma   90.00
#
_symmetry.space_group_name_H-M   'P 1'
#
loop_
_entity.id
_entity.type
_entity.pdbx_description
1 polymer ?
#
loop_
_entity_poly.entity_id
_entity_poly.type
_entity_poly.pdbx_seq_one_letter_code
_entity_poly.pdbx_strand_id
1 'polypeptide(L)' 'MKTQEAIHILKEQGHKYTDKRKDMINIFIQEDKYINAKHVQQLMNEN' A
#
# COMPACT_ATOMS: atom_id res chain seq x y z
N MET A 1 -11.62 -1.54 2.52
CA MET A 1 -11.23 -0.98 1.20
C MET A 1 -10.46 -2.05 0.46
N LYS A 2 -10.74 -2.28 -0.84
CA LYS A 2 -9.98 -3.23 -1.66
C LYS A 2 -8.81 -2.52 -2.34
N THR A 3 -7.70 -3.23 -2.61
CA THR A 3 -6.48 -2.66 -3.23
C THR A 3 -6.80 -1.89 -4.52
N GLN A 4 -7.75 -2.41 -5.31
CA GLN A 4 -8.16 -1.80 -6.57
C GLN A 4 -8.81 -0.42 -6.40
N GLU A 5 -9.60 -0.22 -5.34
CA GLU A 5 -10.24 1.08 -5.03
C GLU A 5 -9.17 2.11 -4.66
N ALA A 6 -8.22 1.72 -3.81
CA ALA A 6 -7.09 2.56 -3.42
C ALA A 6 -6.25 3.00 -4.63
N ILE A 7 -5.98 2.07 -5.55
CA ILE A 7 -5.25 2.34 -6.80
C ILE A 7 -6.06 3.29 -7.71
N HIS A 8 -7.38 3.14 -7.77
CA HIS A 8 -8.23 4.03 -8.56
C HIS A 8 -8.14 5.46 -8.03
N ILE A 9 -8.27 5.65 -6.71
CA ILE A 9 -8.12 6.96 -6.07
C ILE A 9 -6.76 7.57 -6.39
N LEU A 10 -5.66 6.80 -6.30
CA LEU A 10 -4.34 7.30 -6.69
C LEU A 10 -4.32 7.84 -8.12
N LYS A 11 -4.91 7.12 -9.07
CA LYS A 11 -4.96 7.55 -10.48
C LYS A 11 -5.79 8.81 -10.68
N GLU A 12 -6.97 8.88 -10.05
CA GLU A 12 -7.84 10.06 -10.12
C GLU A 12 -7.16 11.31 -9.57
N GLN A 13 -6.33 11.16 -8.53
CA GLN A 13 -5.52 12.24 -7.96
C GLN A 13 -4.21 12.53 -8.73
N GLY A 14 -4.00 11.90 -9.89
CA GLY A 14 -2.79 12.09 -10.71
C GLY A 14 -1.53 11.44 -10.12
N HIS A 15 -1.66 10.56 -9.13
CA HIS A 15 -0.55 9.82 -8.56
C HIS A 15 -0.23 8.57 -9.40
N LYS A 16 1.04 8.44 -9.78
CA LYS A 16 1.53 7.30 -10.56
C LYS A 16 1.25 5.96 -9.88
N TYR A 17 0.69 5.01 -10.62
CA TYR A 17 0.66 3.61 -10.20
C TYR A 17 2.05 2.98 -10.34
N THR A 18 2.52 2.32 -9.28
CA THR A 18 3.75 1.52 -9.29
C THR A 18 3.53 0.25 -8.49
N ASP A 19 4.28 -0.81 -8.79
CA ASP A 19 4.15 -2.08 -8.07
C ASP A 19 4.49 -1.90 -6.58
N LYS A 20 5.54 -1.13 -6.25
CA LYS A 20 5.86 -0.77 -4.86
C LYS A 20 4.70 -0.10 -4.10
N ARG A 21 3.88 0.72 -4.76
CA ARG A 21 2.70 1.35 -4.14
C ARG A 21 1.57 0.35 -3.94
N LYS A 22 1.38 -0.58 -4.88
CA LYS A 22 0.44 -1.68 -4.74
C LYS A 22 0.82 -2.59 -3.57
N ASP A 23 2.10 -2.93 -3.44
CA ASP A 23 2.61 -3.76 -2.35
C ASP A 23 2.38 -3.09 -0.99
N MET A 24 2.69 -1.81 -0.88
CA MET A 24 2.42 -1.01 0.32
C MET A 24 0.93 -0.95 0.67
N ILE A 25 0.05 -0.77 -0.32
CA ILE A 25 -1.42 -0.78 -0.09
C ILE A 25 -1.88 -2.15 0.38
N ASN A 26 -1.35 -3.24 -0.17
CA ASN A 26 -1.70 -4.59 0.25
C ASN A 26 -1.32 -4.82 1.72
N ILE A 27 -0.14 -4.36 2.15
CA ILE A 27 0.28 -4.42 3.56
C ILE A 27 -0.76 -3.71 4.45
N PHE A 28 -1.17 -2.49 4.09
CA PHE A 28 -2.16 -1.75 4.88
C PHE A 28 -3.57 -2.36 4.87
N ILE A 29 -3.91 -3.18 3.88
CA ILE A 29 -5.20 -3.89 3.82
C ILE A 29 -5.17 -5.18 4.65
N GLN A 30 -4.00 -5.81 4.76
CA GLN A 30 -3.81 -7.05 5.51
C GLN A 30 -3.62 -6.80 7.00
N GLU A 31 -3.04 -5.67 7.38
CA GLU A 31 -2.80 -5.32 8.77
C GLU A 31 -4.07 -4.79 9.46
N ASP A 32 -4.37 -5.34 10.62
CA ASP A 32 -5.55 -5.00 11.44
C ASP A 32 -5.29 -3.83 12.41
N LYS A 33 -4.07 -3.30 12.41
CA LYS A 33 -3.58 -2.29 13.35
C LYS A 33 -2.83 -1.16 12.65
N TYR A 34 -2.68 -0.05 13.36
CA TYR A 34 -1.80 1.02 12.91
C TYR A 34 -0.33 0.58 13.00
N ILE A 35 0.37 0.69 11.88
CA ILE A 35 1.78 0.33 11.77
C ILE A 35 2.61 1.55 11.41
N ASN A 36 3.85 1.60 11.93
CA ASN A 36 4.77 2.69 11.63
C ASN A 36 5.55 2.42 10.32
N ALA A 37 6.19 3.46 9.79
CA ALA A 37 6.94 3.38 8.54
C ALA A 37 8.09 2.35 8.56
N LYS A 38 8.75 2.14 9.72
CA LYS A 38 9.81 1.13 9.86
C LYS A 38 9.26 -0.28 9.69
N HIS A 39 8.10 -0.55 10.28
CA HIS A 39 7.44 -1.85 10.15
C HIS A 39 6.98 -2.10 8.71
N VAL A 40 6.38 -1.09 8.05
CA VAL A 40 6.05 -1.17 6.62
C VAL A 40 7.29 -1.53 5.79
N GLN A 41 8.41 -0.84 6.03
CA GLN A 41 9.65 -1.09 5.30
C GLN A 41 10.18 -2.51 5.51
N GLN A 42 10.09 -3.05 6.73
CA GLN A 42 10.50 -4.43 7.02
C GLN A 42 9.64 -5.42 6.21
N LEU A 43 8.31 -5.28 6.26
CA LEU A 43 7.38 -6.12 5.50
C LEU A 43 7.59 -6.04 3.99
N MET A 44 7.97 -4.86 3.46
CA MET A 44 8.29 -4.68 2.04
C MET A 44 9.63 -5.31 1.63
N ASN A 45 10.56 -5.54 2.55
CA ASN A 45 11.88 -6.11 2.26
C ASN A 45 11.95 -7.63 2.46
N GLU A 46 10.98 -8.22 3.16
CA GLU A 46 10.89 -9.67 3.40
C GLU A 46 10.20 -10.42 2.24
N ASN A 47 9.60 -9.69 1.29
CA ASN A 47 9.02 -10.19 0.04
C ASN A 47 9.94 -9.94 -1.16
#